data_AF-I5B167-F1
#
_entry.id   AF-I5B167-F1
#
_cell.length_a   1.000
_cell.length_b   1.000
_cell.length_c   1.000
_cell.angle_alpha   90.00
_cell.angle_beta   90.00
_cell.angle_gamma   90.00
#
_symmetry.space_group_name_H-M   'P 1'
#
loop_
_entity.id
_entity.type
_entity.pdbx_description
1 polymer ?
#
loop_
_entity_poly.entity_id
_entity_poly.type
_entity_poly.pdbx_seq_one_letter_code
_entity_poly.pdbx_strand_id
1 'polypeptide(L)'
;MQSYNELQAFLEDVQKRKMDLNDQKNALIGQREKLRGTWEDAVFNGEGETEAKQAMVDLESKIDNFSDHIRILESRTKTSSKVQELAKAVHADCKHTLQGMRNNYLSQASKVEKIKNDYLRELSILGEIHKVAEQYSFYAAEANHYIPGQSVHCGLNADKFKEVAIDENLVKTTYKNGRNKQ
;
A
#
# COMPACT_ATOMS: atom_id res chain seq x y z
N MET A 1 -6.98 -7.45 -6.12
CA MET A 1 -7.54 -6.07 -6.29
C MET A 1 -8.87 -6.05 -7.03
N GLN A 2 -9.11 -6.94 -7.98
CA GLN A 2 -10.41 -7.04 -8.66
C GLN A 2 -11.58 -7.22 -7.67
N SER A 3 -11.45 -8.08 -6.65
CA SER A 3 -12.49 -8.29 -5.64
C SER A 3 -12.80 -7.05 -4.81
N TYR A 4 -11.83 -6.15 -4.63
CA TYR A 4 -12.06 -4.87 -3.93
C TYR A 4 -12.89 -3.93 -4.80
N ASN A 5 -12.56 -3.82 -6.08
CA ASN A 5 -13.32 -3.01 -7.02
C ASN A 5 -14.78 -3.52 -7.16
N GLU A 6 -14.97 -4.84 -7.18
CA GLU A 6 -16.30 -5.45 -7.22
C GLU A 6 -17.12 -5.19 -5.95
N LEU A 7 -16.50 -5.26 -4.77
CA LEU A 7 -17.15 -4.91 -3.50
C LEU A 7 -17.52 -3.42 -3.46
N GLN A 8 -16.59 -2.56 -3.88
CA GLN A 8 -16.80 -1.11 -3.92
C GLN A 8 -17.96 -0.75 -4.84
N ALA A 9 -17.97 -1.26 -6.08
CA ALA A 9 -19.04 -1.01 -7.04
C ALA A 9 -20.41 -1.48 -6.52
N PHE A 10 -20.47 -2.62 -5.82
CA PHE A 10 -21.70 -3.10 -5.21
C PHE A 10 -22.21 -2.15 -4.12
N LEU A 11 -21.33 -1.69 -3.22
CA LEU A 11 -21.72 -0.78 -2.14
C LEU A 11 -22.14 0.60 -2.67
N GLU A 12 -21.46 1.10 -3.71
CA GLU A 12 -21.82 2.36 -4.37
C GLU A 12 -23.19 2.28 -5.05
N ASP A 13 -23.50 1.18 -5.75
CA ASP A 13 -24.83 0.96 -6.35
C ASP A 13 -25.94 0.92 -5.29
N VAL A 14 -25.71 0.22 -4.17
CA VAL A 14 -26.66 0.21 -3.04
C VAL A 14 -26.87 1.62 -2.47
N GLN A 15 -25.79 2.38 -2.29
CA GLN A 15 -25.87 3.74 -1.76
C GLN A 15 -26.64 4.66 -2.71
N LYS A 16 -26.41 4.55 -4.02
CA LYS A 16 -27.13 5.30 -5.03
C LYS A 16 -28.64 5.00 -5.00
N ARG A 17 -29.01 3.72 -4.98
CA ARG A 17 -30.43 3.31 -4.87
C ARG A 17 -31.09 3.84 -3.60
N LYS A 18 -30.37 3.85 -2.48
CA LYS A 18 -30.87 4.44 -1.23
C LYS A 18 -31.10 5.95 -1.36
N MET A 19 -30.20 6.67 -2.03
CA MET A 19 -30.39 8.10 -2.31
C MET A 19 -31.63 8.33 -3.18
N ASP A 20 -31.76 7.60 -4.28
CA ASP A 20 -32.90 7.73 -5.19
C ASP A 20 -34.25 7.48 -4.47
N LEU A 21 -34.32 6.46 -3.60
CA LEU A 21 -35.51 6.18 -2.78
C LEU A 21 -35.80 7.30 -1.76
N ASN A 22 -34.76 7.89 -1.17
CA ASN A 22 -34.92 9.04 -0.26
C ASN A 22 -35.41 10.27 -1.01
N ASP A 23 -34.90 10.54 -2.20
CA ASP A 23 -35.33 11.68 -3.01
C ASP A 23 -36.80 11.56 -3.41
N GLN A 24 -37.23 10.36 -3.83
CA GLN A 24 -38.65 10.07 -4.12
C GLN A 24 -39.53 10.21 -2.87
N LYS A 25 -39.07 9.71 -1.72
CA LYS A 25 -39.76 9.89 -0.44
C LYS A 25 -39.89 11.37 -0.06
N ASN A 26 -38.82 12.14 -0.17
CA ASN A 26 -38.80 13.56 0.16
C ASN A 26 -39.72 14.38 -0.75
N ALA A 27 -39.79 14.02 -2.04
CA ALA A 27 -40.74 14.62 -2.96
C ALA A 27 -42.20 14.40 -2.53
N LEU A 28 -42.54 13.19 -2.06
CA LEU A 28 -43.87 12.88 -1.54
C LEU A 28 -44.17 13.59 -0.21
N ILE A 29 -43.17 13.72 0.67
CA ILE A 29 -43.31 14.52 1.90
C ILE A 29 -43.65 15.97 1.55
N GLY A 30 -42.93 16.57 0.60
CA GLY A 30 -43.23 17.92 0.12
C GLY A 30 -44.61 18.05 -0.53
N GLN A 31 -45.09 17.02 -1.24
CA GLN A 31 -46.46 16.99 -1.76
C GLN A 31 -47.49 16.94 -0.62
N ARG A 32 -47.25 16.12 0.40
CA ARG A 32 -48.13 16.02 1.58
C ARG A 32 -48.20 17.32 2.36
N GLU A 33 -47.09 18.04 2.53
CA GLU A 33 -47.05 19.34 3.19
C GLU A 33 -47.85 20.40 2.42
N LYS A 34 -47.74 20.44 1.09
CA LYS A 34 -48.58 21.32 0.25
C LYS A 34 -50.06 20.97 0.40
N LEU A 35 -50.39 19.69 0.34
CA LEU A 35 -51.77 19.21 0.46
C LEU A 35 -52.37 19.51 1.84
N ARG A 36 -51.54 19.53 2.89
CA ARG A 36 -51.95 19.93 4.24
C ARG A 36 -52.43 21.38 4.28
N GLY A 37 -51.73 22.30 3.63
CA GLY A 37 -52.19 23.70 3.51
C GLY A 37 -53.54 23.79 2.80
N THR A 38 -53.72 23.04 1.71
CA THR A 38 -55.01 22.97 0.99
C THR A 38 -56.11 22.34 1.84
N TRP A 39 -55.80 21.33 2.65
CA TRP A 39 -56.76 20.74 3.58
C TRP A 39 -57.15 21.72 4.69
N GLU A 40 -56.19 22.47 5.26
CA GLU A 40 -56.47 23.51 6.27
C GLU A 40 -57.40 24.60 5.70
N ASP A 41 -57.19 25.02 4.45
CA ASP A 41 -58.09 25.94 3.74
C ASP A 41 -59.48 25.32 3.47
N ALA A 42 -59.54 24.06 3.07
CA ALA A 42 -60.78 23.32 2.81
C ALA A 42 -61.62 23.15 4.10
N VAL A 43 -60.98 22.88 5.24
CA VAL A 43 -61.62 22.82 6.56
C VAL A 43 -62.22 24.18 6.93
N PHE A 44 -61.52 25.27 6.65
CA PHE A 44 -62.00 26.62 6.95
C PHE A 44 -63.19 27.03 6.06
N ASN A 45 -63.16 26.67 4.78
CA ASN A 45 -64.17 27.05 3.79
C ASN A 45 -65.36 26.06 3.71
N GLY A 46 -65.23 24.86 4.27
CA GLY A 46 -66.29 23.85 4.34
C GLY A 46 -66.49 23.02 3.06
N GLU A 47 -65.57 23.08 2.09
CA GLU A 47 -65.65 22.37 0.81
C GLU A 47 -64.37 21.57 0.55
N GLY A 48 -64.49 20.30 0.12
CA GLY A 48 -63.36 19.49 -0.35
C GLY A 48 -62.46 18.87 0.74
N GLU A 49 -62.86 18.93 2.01
CA GLU A 49 -62.07 18.41 3.14
C GLU A 49 -61.78 16.90 3.01
N THR A 50 -62.80 16.13 2.64
CA THR A 50 -62.71 14.65 2.63
C THR A 50 -61.75 14.18 1.54
N GLU A 51 -61.81 14.80 0.36
CA GLU A 51 -60.92 14.52 -0.77
C GLU A 51 -59.47 14.87 -0.44
N ALA A 52 -59.24 16.05 0.14
CA ALA A 52 -57.89 16.47 0.54
C ALA A 52 -57.31 15.55 1.62
N LYS A 53 -58.13 15.14 2.61
CA LYS A 53 -57.72 14.21 3.66
C LYS A 53 -57.40 12.82 3.11
N GLN A 54 -58.22 12.29 2.20
CA GLN A 54 -57.96 10.99 1.58
C GLN A 54 -56.66 11.01 0.76
N ALA A 55 -56.41 12.08 0.00
CA ALA A 55 -55.17 12.22 -0.76
C ALA A 55 -53.94 12.38 0.16
N MET A 56 -54.06 12.96 1.36
CA MET A 56 -52.98 12.94 2.36
C MET A 56 -52.67 11.52 2.84
N VAL A 57 -53.70 10.71 3.13
CA VAL A 57 -53.56 9.31 3.57
C VAL A 57 -52.90 8.47 2.47
N ASP A 58 -53.28 8.68 1.21
CA ASP A 58 -52.66 7.98 0.08
C ASP A 58 -51.17 8.33 -0.09
N LEU A 59 -50.79 9.58 0.18
CA LEU A 59 -49.39 10.02 0.19
C LEU A 59 -48.62 9.42 1.37
N GLU A 60 -49.22 9.37 2.56
CA GLU A 60 -48.62 8.72 3.74
C GLU A 60 -48.34 7.24 3.49
N SER A 61 -49.30 6.51 2.93
CA SER A 61 -49.13 5.11 2.53
C SER A 61 -47.96 4.92 1.56
N LYS A 62 -47.80 5.81 0.58
CA LYS A 62 -46.65 5.78 -0.34
C LYS A 62 -45.33 6.09 0.38
N ILE A 63 -45.31 7.07 1.28
CA ILE A 63 -44.12 7.42 2.08
C ILE A 63 -43.68 6.24 2.96
N ASP A 64 -44.63 5.51 3.54
CA ASP A 64 -44.37 4.33 4.36
C ASP A 64 -43.77 3.20 3.51
N ASN A 65 -44.33 2.95 2.31
CA ASN A 65 -43.77 1.98 1.37
C ASN A 65 -42.30 2.29 1.01
N PHE A 66 -41.96 3.56 0.74
CA PHE A 66 -40.58 3.96 0.50
C PHE A 66 -39.69 3.77 1.73
N SER A 67 -40.21 4.08 2.92
CA SER A 67 -39.47 3.89 4.17
C SER A 67 -39.15 2.42 4.43
N ASP A 68 -40.07 1.52 4.12
CA ASP A 68 -39.86 0.08 4.24
C ASP A 68 -38.90 -0.45 3.18
N HIS A 69 -38.99 0.03 1.94
CA HIS A 69 -38.01 -0.31 0.90
C HIS A 69 -36.58 0.08 1.30
N ILE A 70 -36.39 1.26 1.89
CA ILE A 70 -35.08 1.70 2.40
C ILE A 70 -34.60 0.76 3.51
N ARG A 71 -35.45 0.44 4.49
CA ARG A 71 -35.10 -0.47 5.60
C ARG A 71 -34.73 -1.86 5.09
N ILE A 72 -35.48 -2.40 4.13
CA ILE A 72 -35.21 -3.70 3.51
C ILE A 72 -33.86 -3.67 2.78
N LEU A 73 -33.58 -2.60 2.02
CA LEU A 73 -32.31 -2.45 1.31
C LEU A 73 -31.12 -2.42 2.27
N GLU A 74 -31.21 -1.68 3.37
CA GLU A 74 -30.17 -1.64 4.40
C GLU A 74 -29.97 -2.99 5.09
N SER A 75 -31.07 -3.64 5.48
CA SER A 75 -31.04 -4.96 6.11
C SER A 75 -30.40 -6.00 5.19
N ARG A 76 -30.87 -6.08 3.94
CA ARG A 76 -30.33 -7.01 2.93
C ARG A 76 -28.86 -6.76 2.64
N THR A 77 -28.39 -5.52 2.68
CA THR A 77 -26.98 -5.23 2.48
C THR A 77 -26.13 -5.78 3.62
N LYS A 78 -26.58 -5.67 4.87
CA LYS A 78 -25.90 -6.22 6.05
C LYS A 78 -25.88 -7.75 6.07
N THR A 79 -26.97 -8.37 5.61
CA THR A 79 -27.12 -9.84 5.60
C THR A 79 -26.76 -10.48 4.26
N SER A 80 -26.30 -9.71 3.28
CA SER A 80 -26.00 -10.21 1.94
C SER A 80 -24.83 -11.17 1.98
N SER A 81 -25.07 -12.43 1.61
CA SER A 81 -24.02 -13.44 1.42
C SER A 81 -22.98 -12.96 0.40
N LYS A 82 -23.41 -12.28 -0.66
CA LYS A 82 -22.53 -11.71 -1.68
C LYS A 82 -21.56 -10.69 -1.10
N VAL A 83 -22.03 -9.78 -0.24
CA VAL A 83 -21.16 -8.79 0.42
C VAL A 83 -20.14 -9.49 1.32
N GLN A 84 -20.59 -10.50 2.07
CA GLN A 84 -19.71 -11.28 2.94
C GLN A 84 -18.65 -12.06 2.16
N GLU A 85 -19.01 -12.68 1.05
CA GLU A 85 -18.08 -13.41 0.17
C GLU A 85 -17.08 -12.47 -0.48
N LEU A 86 -17.53 -11.33 -1.00
CA LEU A 86 -16.64 -10.31 -1.56
C LEU A 86 -15.68 -9.75 -0.51
N ALA A 87 -16.15 -9.46 0.71
CA ALA A 87 -15.30 -9.01 1.80
C ALA A 87 -14.25 -10.07 2.20
N LYS A 88 -14.63 -11.35 2.24
CA LYS A 88 -13.69 -12.45 2.47
C LYS A 88 -12.64 -12.56 1.36
N ALA A 89 -13.05 -12.40 0.10
CA ALA A 89 -12.16 -12.42 -1.06
C ALA A 89 -11.15 -11.27 -0.99
N VAL A 90 -11.62 -10.04 -0.69
CA VAL A 90 -10.74 -8.87 -0.48
C VAL A 90 -9.73 -9.13 0.64
N HIS A 91 -10.18 -9.66 1.77
CA HIS A 91 -9.28 -9.99 2.87
C HIS A 91 -8.24 -11.03 2.47
N ALA A 92 -8.62 -12.07 1.72
CA ALA A 92 -7.70 -13.09 1.22
C ALA A 92 -6.66 -12.50 0.26
N ASP A 93 -7.07 -11.66 -0.68
CA ASP A 93 -6.19 -10.92 -1.60
C ASP A 93 -5.16 -10.06 -0.84
N CYS A 94 -5.62 -9.28 0.14
CA CYS A 94 -4.75 -8.45 0.98
C CYS A 94 -3.76 -9.30 1.76
N LYS A 95 -4.22 -10.38 2.39
CA LYS A 95 -3.36 -11.30 3.14
C LYS A 95 -2.29 -11.92 2.26
N HIS A 96 -2.66 -12.40 1.06
CA HIS A 96 -1.73 -12.97 0.10
C HIS A 96 -0.68 -11.95 -0.35
N THR A 97 -1.12 -10.73 -0.67
CA THR A 97 -0.22 -9.63 -1.09
C THR A 97 0.78 -9.28 0.02
N LEU A 98 0.30 -9.11 1.26
CA LEU A 98 1.16 -8.83 2.42
C LEU A 98 2.18 -9.96 2.66
N GLN A 99 1.76 -11.22 2.50
CA GLN A 99 2.65 -12.36 2.63
C GLN A 99 3.74 -12.36 1.55
N GLY A 100 3.38 -12.05 0.30
CA GLY A 100 4.34 -11.87 -0.79
C GLY A 100 5.36 -10.76 -0.50
N MET A 101 4.90 -9.59 -0.03
CA MET A 101 5.77 -8.48 0.37
C MET A 101 6.72 -8.89 1.51
N ARG A 102 6.21 -9.53 2.56
CA ARG A 102 7.02 -10.02 3.68
C ARG A 102 8.12 -10.96 3.19
N ASN A 103 7.79 -11.92 2.34
CA ASN A 103 8.76 -12.88 1.80
C ASN A 103 9.84 -12.18 0.96
N ASN A 104 9.45 -11.17 0.18
CA ASN A 104 10.41 -10.37 -0.59
C ASN A 104 11.37 -9.60 0.32
N TYR A 105 10.87 -8.96 1.39
CA TYR A 105 11.73 -8.26 2.35
C TYR A 105 12.66 -9.22 3.10
N LEU A 106 12.18 -10.39 3.50
CA LEU A 106 13.03 -11.42 4.12
C LEU A 106 14.14 -11.88 3.16
N SER A 107 13.81 -12.10 1.89
CA SER A 107 14.80 -12.46 0.86
C SER A 107 15.84 -11.35 0.67
N GLN A 108 15.42 -10.08 0.64
CA GLN A 108 16.34 -8.95 0.55
C GLN A 108 17.24 -8.83 1.78
N ALA A 109 16.68 -8.97 2.99
CA ALA A 109 17.46 -8.94 4.22
C ALA A 109 18.54 -10.03 4.24
N SER A 110 18.19 -11.25 3.84
CA SER A 110 19.15 -12.36 3.74
C SER A 110 20.27 -12.08 2.73
N LYS A 111 19.96 -11.47 1.58
CA LYS A 111 20.99 -11.06 0.60
C LYS A 111 21.92 -9.99 1.15
N VAL A 112 21.39 -9.00 1.85
CA VAL A 112 22.19 -7.93 2.47
C VAL A 112 23.09 -8.51 3.56
N GLU A 113 22.58 -9.43 4.38
CA GLU A 113 23.38 -10.10 5.40
C GLU A 113 24.54 -10.89 4.79
N LYS A 114 24.31 -11.60 3.68
CA LYS A 114 25.38 -12.29 2.96
C LYS A 114 26.45 -11.31 2.47
N ILE A 115 26.05 -10.23 1.81
CA ILE A 115 26.98 -9.19 1.32
C ILE A 115 27.80 -8.60 2.46
N LYS A 116 27.17 -8.30 3.61
CA LYS A 116 27.86 -7.81 4.80
C LYS A 116 28.91 -8.81 5.28
N ASN A 117 28.58 -10.09 5.34
CA ASN A 117 29.50 -11.12 5.81
C ASN A 117 30.66 -11.34 4.84
N ASP A 118 30.40 -11.31 3.53
CA ASP A 118 31.43 -11.38 2.50
C ASP A 118 32.40 -10.18 2.61
N TYR A 119 31.88 -8.97 2.79
CA TYR A 119 32.68 -7.76 3.00
C TYR A 119 33.55 -7.83 4.27
N LEU A 120 33.00 -8.28 5.39
CA LEU A 120 33.76 -8.44 6.64
C LEU A 120 34.88 -9.48 6.49
N ARG A 121 34.64 -10.55 5.72
CA ARG A 121 35.66 -11.56 5.40
C ARG A 121 36.80 -10.95 4.58
N GLU A 122 36.48 -10.16 3.55
CA GLU A 122 37.49 -9.47 2.73
C GLU A 122 38.34 -8.49 3.57
N LEU A 123 37.71 -7.73 4.46
CA LEU A 123 38.43 -6.85 5.39
C LEU A 123 39.38 -7.62 6.32
N SER A 124 38.98 -8.80 6.81
CA SER A 124 39.84 -9.65 7.64
C SER A 124 41.10 -10.08 6.89
N ILE A 125 40.94 -10.51 5.62
CA ILE A 125 42.07 -10.92 4.77
C ILE A 125 43.02 -9.74 4.53
N LEU A 126 42.48 -8.54 4.26
CA LEU A 126 43.29 -7.33 4.12
C LEU A 126 44.09 -7.01 5.39
N GLY A 127 43.49 -7.20 6.56
CA GLY A 127 44.18 -7.05 7.84
C GLY A 127 45.33 -8.04 8.04
N GLU A 128 45.16 -9.30 7.63
CA GLU A 128 46.23 -10.31 7.66
C GLU A 128 47.37 -9.97 6.69
N ILE A 129 47.05 -9.55 5.47
CA ILE A 129 48.05 -9.10 4.47
C ILE A 129 48.86 -7.92 5.04
N HIS A 130 48.20 -6.96 5.69
CA HIS A 130 48.87 -5.82 6.29
C HIS A 130 49.86 -6.25 7.39
N LYS A 131 49.48 -7.17 8.28
CA LYS A 131 50.37 -7.69 9.33
C LYS A 131 51.61 -8.37 8.74
N VAL A 132 51.42 -9.18 7.70
CA VAL A 132 52.55 -9.83 7.01
C VAL A 132 53.46 -8.79 6.36
N ALA A 133 52.89 -7.77 5.71
CA ALA A 133 53.67 -6.69 5.10
C ALA A 133 54.49 -5.90 6.15
N GLU A 134 53.93 -5.63 7.33
CA GLU A 134 54.67 -5.00 8.44
C GLU A 134 55.86 -5.85 8.91
N GLN A 135 55.66 -7.16 9.07
CA GLN A 135 56.75 -8.09 9.44
C GLN A 135 57.88 -8.08 8.41
N TYR A 136 57.53 -8.15 7.11
CA TYR A 136 58.53 -8.04 6.05
C TYR A 136 59.25 -6.69 6.07
N SER A 137 58.52 -5.60 6.31
CA SER A 137 59.13 -4.27 6.43
C SER A 137 60.10 -4.18 7.61
N PHE A 138 59.77 -4.80 8.74
CA PHE A 138 60.66 -4.89 9.89
C PHE A 138 61.96 -5.65 9.53
N TYR A 139 61.85 -6.86 8.96
CA TYR A 139 63.02 -7.66 8.60
C TYR A 139 63.91 -6.98 7.56
N ALA A 140 63.33 -6.27 6.60
CA ALA A 140 64.11 -5.53 5.61
C ALA A 140 64.81 -4.30 6.21
N ALA A 141 64.18 -3.61 7.15
CA ALA A 141 64.83 -2.54 7.90
C ALA A 141 66.01 -3.07 8.74
N GLU A 142 65.84 -4.22 9.39
CA GLU A 142 66.90 -4.90 10.13
C GLU A 142 68.04 -5.36 9.21
N ALA A 143 67.73 -5.96 8.06
CA ALA A 143 68.73 -6.38 7.08
C ALA A 143 69.56 -5.21 6.52
N ASN A 144 68.96 -4.02 6.35
CA ASN A 144 69.65 -2.82 5.89
C ASN A 144 70.77 -2.38 6.85
N HIS A 145 70.67 -2.69 8.15
CA HIS A 145 71.77 -2.41 9.10
C HIS A 145 73.03 -3.24 8.83
N TYR A 146 72.90 -4.39 8.16
CA TYR A 146 74.01 -5.30 7.88
C TYR A 146 74.55 -5.18 6.45
N ILE A 147 73.91 -4.40 5.58
CA ILE A 147 74.33 -4.21 4.17
C ILE A 147 74.47 -2.71 3.89
N PRO A 148 75.65 -2.09 4.13
CA PRO A 148 75.83 -0.65 3.99
C PRO A 148 75.59 -0.18 2.56
N GLY A 149 74.67 0.77 2.38
CA GLY A 149 74.46 1.49 1.10
C GLY A 149 73.30 1.00 0.23
N GLN A 150 72.53 -0.03 0.62
CA GLN A 150 71.33 -0.44 -0.12
C GLN A 150 70.04 0.01 0.59
N SER A 151 69.33 0.99 0.02
CA SER A 151 67.99 1.35 0.51
C SER A 151 66.96 0.28 0.12
N VAL A 152 66.55 -0.55 1.07
CA VAL A 152 65.46 -1.51 0.85
C VAL A 152 64.13 -0.82 1.17
N HIS A 153 63.43 -0.33 0.15
CA HIS A 153 62.07 0.19 0.33
C HIS A 153 61.08 -0.97 0.50
N CYS A 154 60.56 -1.12 1.72
CA CYS A 154 59.43 -2.00 2.01
C CYS A 154 58.16 -1.17 2.17
N GLY A 155 57.67 -0.70 1.03
CA GLY A 155 56.27 -0.35 0.86
C GLY A 155 55.63 -1.33 -0.13
N LEU A 156 54.31 -1.45 -0.11
CA LEU A 156 53.56 -2.06 -1.20
C LEU A 156 53.94 -1.33 -2.50
N ASN A 157 54.82 -1.94 -3.31
CA ASN A 157 55.16 -1.41 -4.62
C ASN A 157 53.88 -1.39 -5.47
N ALA A 158 53.28 -0.21 -5.64
CA ALA A 158 52.08 0.00 -6.45
C ALA A 158 52.24 -0.58 -7.87
N ASP A 159 53.48 -0.60 -8.38
CA ASP A 159 53.81 -1.06 -9.73
C ASP A 159 53.80 -2.60 -9.90
N LYS A 160 53.89 -3.39 -8.82
CA LYS A 160 53.88 -4.87 -8.90
C LYS A 160 52.48 -5.48 -8.82
N PHE A 161 51.45 -4.70 -8.52
CA PHE A 161 50.06 -5.15 -8.46
C PHE A 161 49.23 -4.70 -9.67
N LYS A 162 49.83 -4.42 -10.83
CA LYS A 162 49.05 -4.13 -12.07
C LYS A 162 48.04 -5.24 -12.42
N GLU A 163 48.33 -6.49 -12.04
CA GLU A 163 47.42 -7.63 -12.25
C GLU A 163 46.25 -7.68 -11.26
N VAL A 164 46.37 -7.00 -10.11
CA VAL A 164 45.33 -6.94 -9.05
C VAL A 164 44.72 -5.53 -8.95
N ALA A 165 45.23 -4.59 -9.74
CA ALA A 165 44.65 -3.27 -9.90
C ALA A 165 43.25 -3.45 -10.49
N ILE A 166 42.25 -3.07 -9.70
CA ILE A 166 40.86 -3.17 -10.13
C ILE A 166 40.71 -2.26 -11.35
N ASP A 167 40.42 -2.86 -12.51
CA ASP A 167 40.20 -2.13 -13.75
C ASP A 167 39.15 -1.03 -13.51
N GLU A 168 39.52 0.21 -13.81
CA GLU A 168 38.66 1.38 -13.65
C GLU A 168 37.34 1.22 -14.42
N ASN A 169 37.36 0.48 -15.53
CA ASN A 169 36.17 0.14 -16.31
C ASN A 169 35.30 -0.91 -15.63
N LEU A 170 35.90 -1.86 -14.90
CA LEU A 170 35.17 -2.84 -14.09
C LEU A 170 34.46 -2.14 -12.93
N VAL A 171 35.13 -1.24 -12.21
CA VAL A 171 34.50 -0.43 -11.15
C VAL A 171 33.35 0.42 -11.72
N LYS A 172 33.58 1.10 -12.85
CA LYS A 172 32.54 1.91 -13.49
C LYS A 172 31.36 1.06 -13.96
N THR A 173 31.54 -0.17 -14.44
CA THR A 173 30.45 -1.04 -14.91
C THR A 173 29.71 -1.75 -13.76
N THR A 174 30.43 -2.24 -12.75
CA THR A 174 29.83 -2.86 -11.56
C THR A 174 29.02 -1.86 -10.74
N TYR A 175 29.50 -0.61 -10.62
CA TYR A 175 28.82 0.42 -9.82
C TYR A 175 27.92 1.40 -10.61
N LYS A 176 28.04 1.55 -11.94
CA LYS A 176 27.02 2.30 -12.74
C LYS A 176 25.68 1.59 -12.77
N ASN A 177 25.67 0.25 -12.73
CA ASN A 177 24.42 -0.53 -12.72
C ASN A 177 23.63 -0.40 -11.40
N GLY A 178 24.23 0.18 -10.35
CA GLY A 178 23.54 0.53 -9.11
C GLY A 178 22.78 1.87 -9.16
N ARG A 179 23.01 2.73 -10.16
CA ARG A 179 22.36 4.06 -10.29
C ARG A 179 21.22 4.12 -11.31
N ASN A 180 21.08 3.13 -12.19
CA ASN A 180 20.07 3.14 -13.28
C ASN A 180 18.81 2.30 -12.98
N LYS A 181 18.54 1.96 -11.70
CA LYS A 181 17.30 1.29 -11.26
C LYS A 181 16.63 2.02 -10.08
N GLN A 182 16.63 3.35 -10.12
CA GLN A 182 15.69 4.18 -9.37
C GLN A 182 14.84 4.96 -10.35
#